data_AF-A0A560FMG9-F1
#
_entry.id   AF-A0A560FMG9-F1
#
_cell.length_a   1.000
_cell.length_b   1.000
_cell.length_c   1.000
_cell.angle_alpha   90.00
_cell.angle_beta   90.00
_cell.angle_gamma   90.00
#
_symmetry.space_group_name_H-M   'P 1'
#
loop_
_entity.id
_entity.type
_entity.pdbx_description
1 polymer ?
#
loop_
_entity_poly.entity_id
_entity_poly.type
_entity_poly.pdbx_seq_one_letter_code
_entity_poly.pdbx_strand_id
1 'polypeptide(L)'
;MRPTLFRIVSARFLSSLAMASAAGCAHAPPPAPVPTSHIDRDALLAADGPKLDPATLMKAIPSYPWVAVEQGQVGTVTLALLCEPGGQVTDAEVMEGSGSDRLDAAALAAGASGKWRCVPGTGAQTPPGPARPAWITLRYTFRQRDHRNEAAAPAADAPAAPPGPALGARIDLDTVVQPPYPADALPTGEYGVVPFKFRCGADGQVVEAQLTQPGPSIHPHLDSTVLAAARAGVWRCNPAKRPSDHQPIDSWGFHRLVFAAPAASGPSYGFKAETDGAQLDHTTLAHADYTVDAARAGEEGRVVIDFLCGVNGRLGDFKISHSSGHLRLDAAALAALRSPQVRCVPGTSAATGRIRVTPGAHQAIFQLSPDAPRPGEAPVLDIRSLVTAPPAYPRSAPSSTQDPKDQTTLTAALLCGPGGTLLDSALMESSGHPELDAAFMAATDSGLWRCLPAQLRTTGQPVAAWTAYRQYFGRPAGAPPPDDEPVGAAVDPASLVAPGQAPATGAHRKQPKAWLRFWCGANGQILTPSLFRSSGNPHLDADLITQARSGKWRCLTYQRPGTHTAVPAWGFFPYSGPAPEVGARK
;
A
#
# COMPACT_ATOMS: atom_id res chain seq x y z
N MET A 1 -21.26 50.69 -93.41
CA MET A 1 -21.78 51.20 -92.11
C MET A 1 -20.62 51.24 -91.11
N ARG A 2 -20.36 52.39 -90.48
CA ARG A 2 -19.42 52.59 -89.35
C ARG A 2 -20.00 51.93 -88.05
N PRO A 3 -19.40 52.06 -86.84
CA PRO A 3 -18.15 51.48 -86.31
C PRO A 3 -18.34 50.90 -84.86
N THR A 4 -17.31 50.31 -84.21
CA THR A 4 -16.90 50.42 -82.77
C THR A 4 -15.84 49.34 -82.44
N LEU A 5 -14.56 49.64 -82.17
CA LEU A 5 -13.91 50.13 -80.93
C LEU A 5 -14.27 49.35 -79.65
N PHE A 6 -13.32 48.58 -79.09
CA PHE A 6 -12.86 48.74 -77.69
C PHE A 6 -11.50 48.04 -77.44
N ARG A 7 -10.55 48.80 -76.88
CA ARG A 7 -9.31 48.36 -76.23
C ARG A 7 -9.64 47.94 -74.79
N ILE A 8 -9.00 46.89 -74.26
CA ILE A 8 -8.69 46.77 -72.83
C ILE A 8 -7.24 46.26 -72.68
N VAL A 9 -6.49 47.00 -71.87
CA VAL A 9 -5.12 46.76 -71.39
C VAL A 9 -5.21 46.39 -69.91
N SER A 10 -4.15 45.75 -69.37
CA SER A 10 -3.83 45.54 -67.94
C SER A 10 -4.45 44.26 -67.32
N ALA A 11 -3.79 43.52 -66.42
CA ALA A 11 -2.60 43.75 -65.62
C ALA A 11 -1.92 42.42 -65.26
N ARG A 12 -0.59 42.41 -65.19
CA ARG A 12 0.21 41.38 -64.52
C ARG A 12 0.01 41.53 -63.00
N PHE A 13 -0.40 40.46 -62.32
CA PHE A 13 -0.24 40.34 -60.86
C PHE A 13 0.77 39.24 -60.57
N LEU A 14 2.00 39.67 -60.25
CA LEU A 14 2.98 38.90 -59.50
C LEU A 14 2.68 39.13 -58.03
N SER A 15 2.17 38.13 -57.33
CA SER A 15 2.10 38.13 -55.87
C SER A 15 3.09 37.11 -55.33
N SER A 16 4.25 37.65 -54.94
CA SER A 16 5.20 37.03 -54.03
C SER A 16 4.52 36.71 -52.70
N LEU A 17 4.53 35.44 -52.28
CA LEU A 17 4.26 35.07 -50.89
C LEU A 17 5.61 34.88 -50.19
N ALA A 18 5.96 35.86 -49.36
CA ALA A 18 7.12 35.81 -48.47
C ALA A 18 6.84 34.87 -47.29
N MET A 19 7.87 34.09 -46.94
CA MET A 19 7.94 33.29 -45.73
C MET A 19 7.86 34.17 -44.48
N ALA A 20 7.03 33.77 -43.51
CA ALA A 20 7.14 34.20 -42.12
C ALA A 20 7.27 32.96 -41.24
N SER A 21 8.51 32.52 -41.02
CA SER A 21 8.86 31.55 -39.98
C SER A 21 8.78 32.25 -38.62
N ALA A 22 7.67 32.08 -37.92
CA ALA A 22 7.58 32.40 -36.51
C ALA A 22 8.26 31.28 -35.71
N ALA A 23 9.51 31.50 -35.32
CA ALA A 23 10.20 30.70 -34.31
C ALA A 23 9.52 30.96 -32.95
N GLY A 24 8.51 30.16 -32.63
CA GLY A 24 7.91 30.14 -31.30
C GLY A 24 8.88 29.52 -30.30
N CYS A 25 9.45 30.34 -29.42
CA CYS A 25 10.15 29.88 -28.23
C CYS A 25 9.19 29.03 -27.39
N ALA A 26 9.37 27.71 -27.40
CA ALA A 26 8.68 26.80 -26.52
C ALA A 26 9.12 27.10 -25.07
N HIS A 27 8.25 27.79 -24.33
CA HIS A 27 8.39 27.98 -22.89
C HIS A 27 8.46 26.59 -22.23
N ALA A 28 9.49 26.36 -21.42
CA ALA A 28 9.58 25.12 -20.64
C ALA A 28 8.29 24.93 -19.81
N PRO A 29 7.74 23.71 -19.75
CA PRO A 29 6.58 23.45 -18.91
C PRO A 29 6.94 23.83 -17.46
N PRO A 30 6.03 24.51 -16.74
CA PRO A 30 6.29 24.91 -15.37
C PRO A 30 6.61 23.68 -14.52
N PRO A 31 7.53 23.79 -13.54
CA PRO A 31 7.88 22.68 -12.65
C PRO A 31 6.62 22.13 -11.95
N ALA A 32 6.56 20.81 -11.80
CA ALA A 32 5.45 20.14 -11.14
C ALA A 32 5.26 20.67 -9.71
N PRO A 33 4.02 20.83 -9.23
CA PRO A 33 3.76 21.37 -7.90
C PRO A 33 4.31 20.45 -6.81
N VAL A 34 5.20 20.97 -5.97
CA VAL A 34 5.69 20.26 -4.77
C VAL A 34 4.54 20.18 -3.75
N PRO A 35 4.16 18.97 -3.28
CA PRO A 35 3.12 18.82 -2.27
C PRO A 35 3.57 19.40 -0.93
N THR A 36 2.65 20.00 -0.19
CA THR A 36 2.93 20.52 1.17
C THR A 36 1.83 20.13 2.12
N SER A 37 2.21 19.52 3.21
CA SER A 37 1.30 19.27 4.31
C SER A 37 1.24 20.45 5.28
N HIS A 38 0.05 20.67 5.83
CA HIS A 38 -0.17 21.72 6.83
C HIS A 38 -0.81 21.12 8.08
N ILE A 39 -0.28 21.51 9.23
CA ILE A 39 -0.80 21.14 10.54
C ILE A 39 -1.67 22.29 11.04
N ASP A 40 -2.94 22.00 11.29
CA ASP A 40 -3.82 22.95 11.97
C ASP A 40 -3.43 23.00 13.46
N ARG A 41 -2.74 24.08 13.86
CA ARG A 41 -2.23 24.23 15.23
C ARG A 41 -3.34 24.43 16.26
N ASP A 42 -4.51 24.91 15.84
CA ASP A 42 -5.64 25.16 16.73
C ASP A 42 -6.37 23.86 17.11
N ALA A 43 -6.17 22.79 16.33
CA ALA A 43 -6.74 21.47 16.58
C ALA A 43 -5.98 20.62 17.63
N LEU A 44 -4.89 21.14 18.22
CA LEU A 44 -4.08 20.42 19.24
C LEU A 44 -4.58 20.63 20.70
N LEU A 45 -5.79 21.18 20.88
CA LEU A 45 -6.22 21.71 22.17
C LEU A 45 -7.21 20.79 22.90
N ALA A 46 -6.69 19.86 23.71
CA ALA A 46 -7.35 19.47 24.95
C ALA A 46 -6.87 20.41 26.06
N ALA A 47 -7.80 21.11 26.73
CA ALA A 47 -7.48 22.17 27.70
C ALA A 47 -6.55 21.69 28.83
N ASP A 48 -6.68 20.44 29.28
CA ASP A 48 -5.93 19.87 30.41
C ASP A 48 -5.34 18.46 30.12
N GLY A 49 -5.11 18.12 28.85
CA GLY A 49 -4.56 16.81 28.43
C GLY A 49 -3.07 16.85 28.06
N PRO A 50 -2.44 15.67 27.84
CA PRO A 50 -1.17 15.63 27.12
C PRO A 50 -1.33 16.30 25.76
N LYS A 51 -0.28 16.99 25.31
CA LYS A 51 -0.25 17.70 24.03
C LYS A 51 0.79 17.06 23.13
N LEU A 52 0.53 16.93 21.85
CA LEU A 52 1.55 16.45 20.92
C LEU A 52 2.71 17.46 20.86
N ASP A 53 3.95 17.00 21.01
CA ASP A 53 5.15 17.83 20.89
C ASP A 53 5.31 18.27 19.42
N PRO A 54 5.13 19.57 19.10
CA PRO A 54 5.23 20.06 17.74
C PRO A 54 6.59 19.75 17.10
N ALA A 55 7.67 19.70 17.87
CA ALA A 55 9.01 19.43 17.35
C ALA A 55 9.13 18.00 16.81
N THR A 56 8.45 17.04 17.45
CA THR A 56 8.47 15.63 17.01
C THR A 56 7.54 15.40 15.82
N LEU A 57 6.39 16.08 15.79
CA LEU A 57 5.47 16.06 14.66
C LEU A 57 6.15 16.58 13.39
N MET A 58 6.88 17.70 13.49
CA MET A 58 7.60 18.28 12.34
C MET A 58 8.76 17.42 11.83
N LYS A 59 9.31 16.52 12.66
CA LYS A 59 10.37 15.58 12.26
C LYS A 59 9.82 14.32 11.57
N ALA A 60 8.55 14.02 11.78
CA ALA A 60 7.90 12.81 11.29
C ALA A 60 6.54 13.16 10.66
N ILE A 61 6.56 14.12 9.75
CA ILE A 61 5.37 14.56 9.01
C ILE A 61 4.88 13.38 8.14
N PRO A 62 3.56 13.10 8.11
CA PRO A 62 2.97 12.14 7.18
C PRO A 62 3.44 12.38 5.75
N SER A 63 3.97 11.34 5.10
CA SER A 63 4.39 11.43 3.70
C SER A 63 3.15 11.56 2.81
N TYR A 64 3.13 12.53 1.90
CA TYR A 64 2.04 12.66 0.93
C TYR A 64 2.19 11.57 -0.14
N PRO A 65 1.27 10.59 -0.25
CA PRO A 65 1.40 9.51 -1.22
C PRO A 65 1.45 10.08 -2.64
N TRP A 66 2.48 9.72 -3.41
CA TRP A 66 2.68 10.19 -4.79
C TRP A 66 1.42 10.04 -5.66
N VAL A 67 0.75 8.90 -5.58
CA VAL A 67 -0.46 8.66 -6.40
C VAL A 67 -1.62 9.59 -5.99
N ALA A 68 -1.71 9.97 -4.71
CA ALA A 68 -2.69 10.95 -4.25
C ALA A 68 -2.36 12.35 -4.78
N VAL A 69 -1.07 12.70 -4.88
CA VAL A 69 -0.60 13.96 -5.49
C VAL A 69 -0.94 14.00 -6.99
N GLU A 70 -0.65 12.93 -7.74
CA GLU A 70 -0.97 12.84 -9.17
C GLU A 70 -2.48 12.98 -9.45
N GLN A 71 -3.30 12.46 -8.54
CA GLN A 71 -4.76 12.50 -8.64
C GLN A 71 -5.36 13.79 -8.07
N GLY A 72 -4.54 14.71 -7.57
CA GLY A 72 -5.00 15.94 -6.92
C GLY A 72 -5.88 15.71 -5.69
N GLN A 73 -5.71 14.58 -5.02
CA GLN A 73 -6.46 14.25 -3.81
C GLN A 73 -5.96 15.11 -2.66
N VAL A 74 -6.83 15.95 -2.13
CA VAL A 74 -6.61 16.73 -0.90
C VAL A 74 -7.61 16.28 0.15
N GLY A 75 -7.29 16.49 1.42
CA GLY A 75 -8.23 16.14 2.48
C GLY A 75 -7.67 16.34 3.87
N THR A 76 -8.55 16.33 4.85
CA THR A 76 -8.21 16.48 6.26
C THR A 76 -8.54 15.20 7.00
N VAL A 77 -7.53 14.60 7.63
CA VAL A 77 -7.69 13.42 8.48
C VAL A 77 -7.63 13.85 9.94
N THR A 78 -8.54 13.32 10.74
CA THR A 78 -8.51 13.46 12.19
C THR A 78 -8.06 12.14 12.79
N LEU A 79 -6.95 12.13 13.50
CA LEU A 79 -6.37 10.97 14.18
C LEU A 79 -6.62 11.03 15.69
N ALA A 80 -6.86 9.88 16.31
CA ALA A 80 -6.69 9.70 17.75
C ALA A 80 -5.34 9.01 17.99
N LEU A 81 -4.57 9.51 18.95
CA LEU A 81 -3.23 9.03 19.28
C LEU A 81 -3.17 8.67 20.76
N LEU A 82 -2.69 7.47 21.10
CA LEU A 82 -2.52 7.05 22.49
C LEU A 82 -1.15 7.50 22.99
N CYS A 83 -1.14 8.46 23.91
CA CYS A 83 0.06 8.91 24.59
C CYS A 83 0.26 8.11 25.88
N GLU A 84 1.37 7.40 25.98
CA GLU A 84 1.81 6.75 27.22
C GLU A 84 2.31 7.76 28.27
N PRO A 85 2.40 7.38 29.55
CA PRO A 85 2.97 8.21 30.63
C PRO A 85 4.36 8.76 30.32
N GLY A 86 5.17 7.99 29.57
CA GLY A 86 6.50 8.40 29.11
C GLY A 86 6.51 9.37 27.92
N GLY A 87 5.34 9.84 27.48
CA GLY A 87 5.18 10.74 26.34
C GLY A 87 5.39 10.08 24.98
N GLN A 88 5.35 8.74 24.87
CA GLN A 88 5.42 8.07 23.58
C GLN A 88 4.02 7.89 22.99
N VAL A 89 3.88 8.08 21.68
CA VAL A 89 2.68 7.65 20.96
C VAL A 89 2.82 6.16 20.65
N THR A 90 1.99 5.32 21.25
CA THR A 90 2.02 3.84 21.07
C THR A 90 0.95 3.31 20.14
N ASP A 91 -0.12 4.08 19.91
CA ASP A 91 -1.25 3.68 19.09
C ASP A 91 -1.80 4.89 18.32
N ALA A 92 -2.38 4.63 17.15
CA ALA A 92 -2.96 5.65 16.27
C ALA A 92 -4.17 5.08 15.51
N GLU A 93 -5.29 5.81 15.53
CA GLU A 93 -6.54 5.42 14.87
C GLU A 93 -7.11 6.60 14.06
N VAL A 94 -7.77 6.33 12.92
CA VAL A 94 -8.48 7.35 12.12
C VAL A 94 -9.87 7.55 12.68
N MET A 95 -10.17 8.80 13.00
CA MET A 95 -11.43 9.23 13.62
C MET A 95 -12.38 9.83 12.60
N GLU A 96 -11.81 10.61 11.68
CA GLU A 96 -12.50 11.17 10.53
C GLU A 96 -11.55 11.05 9.34
N GLY A 97 -11.96 10.25 8.35
CA GLY A 97 -11.18 10.06 7.14
C GLY A 97 -11.18 11.32 6.27
N SER A 98 -10.11 11.48 5.51
CA SER A 98 -9.90 12.58 4.57
C SER A 98 -10.75 12.49 3.30
N GLY A 99 -11.48 11.38 3.11
CA GLY A 99 -12.13 11.01 1.86
C GLY A 99 -11.21 10.24 0.89
N SER A 100 -9.98 9.91 1.31
CA SER A 100 -9.06 9.05 0.56
C SER A 100 -8.35 8.07 1.50
N ASP A 101 -8.57 6.77 1.30
CA ASP A 101 -7.95 5.70 2.08
C ASP A 101 -6.41 5.80 2.12
N ARG A 102 -5.82 6.34 1.05
CA ARG A 102 -4.36 6.50 0.94
C ARG A 102 -3.83 7.61 1.83
N LEU A 103 -4.53 8.74 1.90
CA LEU A 103 -4.17 9.85 2.78
C LEU A 103 -4.36 9.43 4.25
N ASP A 104 -5.42 8.67 4.53
CA ASP A 104 -5.71 8.15 5.87
C ASP A 104 -4.65 7.14 6.32
N ALA A 105 -4.28 6.19 5.45
CA ALA A 105 -3.20 5.23 5.71
C ALA A 105 -1.85 5.92 5.94
N ALA A 106 -1.53 6.97 5.17
CA ALA A 106 -0.29 7.72 5.34
C ALA A 106 -0.22 8.44 6.70
N ALA A 107 -1.36 8.99 7.15
CA ALA A 107 -1.44 9.65 8.44
C ALA A 107 -1.37 8.65 9.61
N LEU A 108 -2.03 7.50 9.49
CA LEU A 108 -1.92 6.38 10.44
C LEU A 108 -0.48 5.89 10.56
N ALA A 109 0.19 5.64 9.43
CA ALA A 109 1.57 5.17 9.41
C ALA A 109 2.53 6.14 10.11
N ALA A 110 2.29 7.45 9.99
CA ALA A 110 3.06 8.46 10.69
C ALA A 110 2.79 8.45 12.21
N GLY A 111 1.52 8.32 12.61
CA GLY A 111 1.14 8.20 14.02
C GLY A 111 1.69 6.96 14.70
N ALA A 112 1.66 5.83 14.01
CA ALA A 112 2.19 4.54 14.49
C ALA A 112 3.72 4.40 14.39
N SER A 113 4.42 5.41 13.87
CA SER A 113 5.88 5.32 13.63
C SER A 113 6.73 5.33 14.91
N GLY A 114 6.14 5.61 16.08
CA GLY A 114 6.84 5.79 17.35
C GLY A 114 7.73 7.04 17.43
N LYS A 115 7.75 7.87 16.38
CA LYS A 115 8.56 9.09 16.30
C LYS A 115 7.88 10.29 16.94
N TRP A 116 6.55 10.29 17.01
CA TRP A 116 5.78 11.33 17.67
C TRP A 116 5.86 11.19 19.19
N ARG A 117 5.96 12.31 19.88
CA ARG A 117 5.91 12.35 21.35
C ARG A 117 4.84 13.30 21.84
N CYS A 118 4.35 13.01 23.03
CA CYS A 118 3.43 13.85 23.77
C CYS A 118 4.15 14.49 24.96
N VAL A 119 3.87 15.76 25.19
CA VAL A 119 4.22 16.47 26.41
C VAL A 119 3.10 16.23 27.43
N PRO A 120 3.39 15.69 28.63
CA PRO A 120 2.39 15.55 29.68
C PRO A 120 1.75 16.91 29.98
N GLY A 121 0.43 16.94 30.17
CA GLY A 121 -0.26 18.18 30.53
C GLY A 121 0.18 18.64 31.92
N THR A 122 1.02 19.68 31.99
CA THR A 122 1.44 20.33 33.25
C THR A 122 0.40 21.33 33.75
N GLY A 123 -0.88 21.00 33.62
CA GLY A 123 -1.97 21.85 34.13
C GLY A 123 -1.80 22.05 35.64
N ALA A 124 -1.67 23.30 36.07
CA ALA A 124 -1.35 23.72 37.45
C ALA A 124 -2.33 23.23 38.54
N GLN A 125 -3.40 22.53 38.17
CA GLN A 125 -4.43 22.01 39.08
C GLN A 125 -4.43 20.48 39.23
N THR A 126 -3.57 19.73 38.52
CA THR A 126 -3.51 18.28 38.72
C THR A 126 -2.46 17.97 39.79
N PRO A 127 -2.84 17.39 40.94
CA PRO A 127 -1.88 16.92 41.94
C PRO A 127 -0.84 16.01 41.28
N PRO A 128 0.42 15.98 41.75
CA PRO A 128 1.47 15.11 41.20
C PRO A 128 1.11 13.64 41.44
N GLY A 129 0.29 13.08 40.56
CA GLY A 129 -0.03 11.66 40.45
C GLY A 129 0.78 11.03 39.30
N PRO A 130 0.87 9.70 39.27
CA PRO A 130 1.48 9.01 38.14
C PRO A 130 0.70 9.33 36.86
N ALA A 131 1.39 9.82 35.83
CA ALA A 131 0.80 10.03 34.52
C ALA A 131 0.17 8.72 34.04
N ARG A 132 -1.05 8.80 33.50
CA ARG A 132 -1.77 7.65 32.93
C ARG A 132 -1.77 7.76 31.41
N PRO A 133 -1.82 6.63 30.67
CA PRO A 133 -2.02 6.66 29.23
C PRO A 133 -3.29 7.46 28.88
N ALA A 134 -3.22 8.29 27.86
CA ALA A 134 -4.34 9.15 27.46
C ALA A 134 -4.38 9.35 25.95
N TRP A 135 -5.59 9.31 25.40
CA TRP A 135 -5.84 9.62 23.99
C TRP A 135 -5.85 11.12 23.75
N ILE A 136 -5.21 11.54 22.66
CA ILE A 136 -5.24 12.91 22.14
C ILE A 136 -5.73 12.90 20.70
N THR A 137 -6.22 14.03 20.22
CA THR A 137 -6.71 14.18 18.84
C THR A 137 -5.77 15.07 18.04
N LEU A 138 -5.44 14.67 16.82
CA LEU A 138 -4.64 15.43 15.86
C LEU A 138 -5.43 15.59 14.56
N ARG A 139 -5.68 16.83 14.14
CA ARG A 139 -6.24 17.14 12.82
C ARG A 139 -5.12 17.51 11.86
N TYR A 140 -5.00 16.77 10.77
CA TYR A 140 -3.92 16.93 9.79
C TYR A 140 -4.48 17.11 8.39
N THR A 141 -4.04 18.15 7.67
CA THR A 141 -4.56 18.44 6.32
C THR A 141 -3.48 18.25 5.26
N PHE A 142 -3.78 17.37 4.29
CA PHE A 142 -3.05 17.23 3.05
C PHE A 142 -3.52 18.31 2.07
N ARG A 143 -2.60 19.17 1.62
CA ARG A 143 -2.89 20.20 0.60
C ARG A 143 -1.92 20.07 -0.57
N GLN A 144 -2.43 20.17 -1.78
CA GLN A 144 -1.59 20.36 -2.96
C GLN A 144 -1.29 21.85 -3.06
N ARG A 145 0.00 22.21 -3.21
CA ARG A 145 0.40 23.61 -3.28
C ARG A 145 0.09 24.14 -4.68
N ASP A 146 -0.88 25.03 -4.79
CA ASP A 146 -1.14 25.77 -6.03
C ASP A 146 -0.13 26.92 -6.14
N HIS A 147 0.99 26.66 -6.82
CA HIS A 147 2.03 27.67 -7.08
C HIS A 147 1.52 28.89 -7.86
N ARG A 148 0.30 28.86 -8.44
CA ARG A 148 -0.29 30.01 -9.14
C ARG A 148 -0.91 31.07 -8.22
N ASN A 149 -1.24 30.76 -6.97
CA ASN A 149 -1.98 31.67 -6.08
C ASN A 149 -1.19 32.14 -4.85
N GLU A 150 0.06 31.74 -4.67
CA GLU A 150 0.83 32.05 -3.45
C GLU A 150 1.35 33.51 -3.39
N ALA A 151 1.11 34.33 -4.43
CA ALA A 151 1.40 35.77 -4.43
C ALA A 151 0.20 36.66 -4.05
N ALA A 152 -1.00 36.12 -3.92
CA ALA A 152 -2.15 36.85 -3.40
C ALA A 152 -2.30 36.50 -1.92
N ALA A 153 -1.99 37.46 -1.04
CA ALA A 153 -2.38 37.40 0.37
C ALA A 153 -3.86 36.98 0.49
N PRO A 154 -4.25 36.23 1.52
CA PRO A 154 -5.61 35.72 1.64
C PRO A 154 -6.61 36.88 1.59
N ALA A 155 -7.44 36.91 0.54
CA ALA A 155 -8.61 37.77 0.50
C ALA A 155 -9.48 37.38 1.70
N ALA A 156 -9.78 38.36 2.55
CA ALA A 156 -10.46 38.22 3.83
C ALA A 156 -11.94 37.76 3.74
N ASP A 157 -12.41 37.36 2.56
CA ASP A 157 -13.83 37.16 2.27
C ASP A 157 -14.20 35.72 1.83
N ALA A 158 -13.30 34.73 2.01
CA ALA A 158 -13.75 33.34 1.92
C ALA A 158 -14.77 33.10 3.06
N PRO A 159 -16.03 32.70 2.77
CA PRO A 159 -17.01 32.46 3.82
C PRO A 159 -16.42 31.43 4.77
N ALA A 160 -16.30 31.82 6.04
CA ALA A 160 -15.78 30.96 7.09
C ALA A 160 -16.51 29.62 6.98
N ALA A 161 -15.74 28.54 6.80
CA ALA A 161 -16.29 27.20 6.86
C ALA A 161 -17.14 27.11 8.14
N PRO A 162 -18.36 26.55 8.10
CA PRO A 162 -19.19 26.45 9.28
C PRO A 162 -18.34 25.83 10.40
N PRO A 163 -18.38 26.41 11.62
CA PRO A 163 -17.54 25.92 12.71
C PRO A 163 -17.76 24.41 12.82
N GLY A 164 -16.67 23.66 12.67
CA GLY A 164 -16.72 22.22 12.80
C GLY A 164 -17.28 21.84 14.17
N PRO A 165 -17.85 20.64 14.32
CA PRO A 165 -18.30 20.16 15.62
C PRO A 165 -17.17 20.33 16.65
N ALA A 166 -17.49 20.91 17.81
CA ALA A 166 -16.51 21.03 18.89
C ALA A 166 -16.03 19.62 19.29
N LEU A 167 -14.71 19.44 19.42
CA LEU A 167 -14.10 18.19 19.86
C LEU A 167 -13.62 18.31 21.31
N GLY A 168 -13.46 17.17 21.98
CA GLY A 168 -12.82 17.10 23.30
C GLY A 168 -13.72 16.64 24.43
N ALA A 169 -14.92 16.12 24.15
CA ALA A 169 -15.66 15.40 25.18
C ALA A 169 -14.90 14.14 25.62
N ARG A 170 -15.01 13.81 26.90
CA ARG A 170 -14.46 12.58 27.48
C ARG A 170 -15.58 11.76 28.10
N ILE A 171 -15.62 10.46 27.85
CA ILE A 171 -16.62 9.62 28.49
C ILE A 171 -16.26 9.47 29.97
N ASP A 172 -17.26 9.45 30.84
CA ASP A 172 -17.03 9.17 32.25
C ASP A 172 -16.99 7.65 32.44
N LEU A 173 -15.78 7.11 32.58
CA LEU A 173 -15.52 5.68 32.63
C LEU A 173 -16.23 4.98 33.80
N ASP A 174 -16.53 5.70 34.88
CA ASP A 174 -17.24 5.14 36.04
C ASP A 174 -18.73 4.87 35.73
N THR A 175 -19.26 5.49 34.67
CA THR A 175 -20.63 5.30 34.19
C THR A 175 -20.73 4.37 32.99
N VAL A 176 -19.59 4.02 32.37
CA VAL A 176 -19.56 3.12 31.21
C VAL A 176 -19.78 1.69 31.71
N VAL A 177 -21.00 1.21 31.56
CA VAL A 177 -21.34 -0.18 31.78
C VAL A 177 -21.10 -0.95 30.49
N GLN A 178 -20.18 -1.92 30.52
CA GLN A 178 -19.96 -2.87 29.43
C GLN A 178 -21.30 -3.57 29.11
N PRO A 179 -21.85 -3.43 27.89
CA PRO A 179 -23.08 -4.11 27.57
C PRO A 179 -22.88 -5.64 27.57
N PRO A 180 -23.93 -6.42 27.86
CA PRO A 180 -23.85 -7.86 27.75
C PRO A 180 -23.44 -8.26 26.34
N TYR A 181 -22.65 -9.32 26.23
CA TYR A 181 -22.23 -9.85 24.94
C TYR A 181 -23.50 -10.28 24.15
N PRO A 182 -23.68 -9.83 22.89
CA PRO A 182 -24.91 -10.09 22.15
C PRO A 182 -25.07 -11.57 21.84
N ALA A 183 -26.27 -12.12 22.09
CA ALA A 183 -26.54 -13.54 21.87
C ALA A 183 -26.33 -13.96 20.40
N ASP A 184 -26.64 -13.07 19.46
CA ASP A 184 -26.49 -13.31 18.02
C ASP A 184 -25.02 -13.32 17.55
N ALA A 185 -24.09 -12.76 18.33
CA ALA A 185 -22.65 -12.83 18.06
C ALA A 185 -22.02 -14.16 18.51
N LEU A 186 -22.68 -14.92 19.39
CA LEU A 186 -22.14 -16.17 19.93
C LEU A 186 -21.90 -17.24 18.84
N PRO A 187 -22.85 -17.50 17.90
CA PRO A 187 -22.67 -18.53 16.89
C PRO A 187 -21.61 -18.15 15.85
N THR A 188 -21.42 -16.85 15.61
CA THR A 188 -20.43 -16.32 14.65
C THR A 188 -19.06 -16.09 15.29
N GLY A 189 -18.97 -16.15 16.63
CA GLY A 189 -17.73 -15.94 17.37
C GLY A 189 -17.17 -14.53 17.19
N GLU A 190 -18.03 -13.51 17.10
CA GLU A 190 -17.58 -12.13 16.90
C GLU A 190 -16.90 -11.59 18.16
N TYR A 191 -15.63 -11.21 18.08
CA TYR A 191 -14.92 -10.60 19.20
C TYR A 191 -14.06 -9.46 18.67
N GLY A 192 -13.72 -8.51 19.52
CA GLY A 192 -12.85 -7.41 19.12
C GLY A 192 -13.10 -6.11 19.83
N VAL A 193 -12.61 -5.04 19.23
CA VAL A 193 -12.73 -3.68 19.73
C VAL A 193 -13.68 -2.92 18.83
N VAL A 194 -14.70 -2.30 19.41
CA VAL A 194 -15.66 -1.46 18.69
C VAL A 194 -15.37 0.01 19.01
N PRO A 195 -14.65 0.72 18.12
CA PRO A 195 -14.43 2.15 18.26
C PRO A 195 -15.70 2.92 17.84
N PHE A 196 -16.09 3.90 18.65
CA PHE A 196 -17.24 4.75 18.35
C PHE A 196 -16.98 6.19 18.82
N LYS A 197 -17.66 7.12 18.14
CA LYS A 197 -17.73 8.53 18.52
C LYS A 197 -19.07 8.81 19.17
N PHE A 198 -19.08 9.68 20.16
CA PHE A 198 -20.29 10.09 20.85
C PHE A 198 -20.35 11.61 20.99
N ARG A 199 -21.54 12.18 20.94
CA ARG A 199 -21.79 13.59 21.21
C ARG A 199 -22.18 13.71 22.68
N CYS A 200 -21.39 14.47 23.42
CA CYS A 200 -21.69 14.83 24.79
C CYS A 200 -22.46 16.13 24.80
N GLY A 201 -23.67 16.13 25.36
CA GLY A 201 -24.42 17.34 25.61
C GLY A 201 -23.73 18.20 26.68
N ALA A 202 -24.01 19.50 26.67
CA ALA A 202 -23.53 20.42 27.72
C ALA A 202 -23.96 20.03 29.15
N ASP A 203 -24.99 19.18 29.28
CA ASP A 203 -25.49 18.59 30.52
C ASP A 203 -24.73 17.31 30.96
N GLY A 204 -23.74 16.87 30.19
CA GLY A 204 -22.96 15.66 30.46
C GLY A 204 -23.62 14.35 30.05
N GLN A 205 -24.69 14.40 29.25
CA GLN A 205 -25.35 13.22 28.67
C GLN A 205 -24.72 12.82 27.34
N VAL A 206 -24.64 11.52 27.07
CA VAL A 206 -24.38 11.03 25.71
C VAL A 206 -25.66 11.17 24.88
N VAL A 207 -25.75 12.22 24.06
CA VAL A 207 -26.95 12.53 23.25
C VAL A 207 -26.94 11.85 21.88
N GLU A 208 -25.76 11.44 21.41
CA GLU A 208 -25.61 10.78 20.12
C GLU A 208 -24.42 9.82 20.14
N ALA A 209 -24.49 8.74 19.37
CA ALA A 209 -23.38 7.81 19.18
C ALA A 209 -23.38 7.25 17.74
N GLN A 210 -22.20 7.16 17.14
CA GLN A 210 -21.94 6.70 15.79
C GLN A 210 -20.63 5.88 15.75
N LEU A 211 -20.51 4.90 14.88
CA LEU A 211 -19.23 4.19 14.66
C LEU A 211 -18.21 5.13 13.99
N THR A 212 -16.92 4.94 14.25
CA THR A 212 -15.86 5.77 13.65
C THR A 212 -15.52 5.36 12.22
N GLN A 213 -15.71 4.09 11.85
CA GLN A 213 -15.42 3.60 10.50
C GLN A 213 -16.64 3.74 9.57
N PRO A 214 -16.47 4.30 8.34
CA PRO A 214 -17.51 4.29 7.33
C PRO A 214 -17.63 2.89 6.73
N GLY A 215 -18.68 2.16 7.11
CA GLY A 215 -19.02 0.84 6.57
C GLY A 215 -19.57 -0.11 7.64
N PRO A 216 -20.17 -1.25 7.26
CA PRO A 216 -20.46 -2.30 8.23
C PRO A 216 -19.13 -2.81 8.79
N SER A 217 -18.94 -2.80 10.11
CA SER A 217 -17.75 -3.44 10.67
C SER A 217 -17.79 -4.96 10.40
N ILE A 218 -16.67 -5.62 10.66
CA ILE A 218 -16.57 -7.09 10.60
C ILE A 218 -17.53 -7.75 11.63
N HIS A 219 -18.03 -6.99 12.62
CA HIS A 219 -18.81 -7.48 13.76
C HIS A 219 -20.10 -6.66 13.99
N PRO A 220 -21.11 -6.76 13.09
CA PRO A 220 -22.30 -5.91 13.12
C PRO A 220 -23.15 -6.06 14.40
N HIS A 221 -23.10 -7.23 15.06
CA HIS A 221 -23.82 -7.45 16.31
C HIS A 221 -23.14 -6.71 17.48
N LEU A 222 -21.82 -6.66 17.50
CA LEU A 222 -21.08 -5.89 18.50
C LEU A 222 -21.33 -4.38 18.32
N ASP A 223 -21.31 -3.89 17.08
CA ASP A 223 -21.58 -2.49 16.75
C ASP A 223 -22.95 -2.01 17.25
N SER A 224 -24.01 -2.75 16.88
CA SER A 224 -25.37 -2.41 17.26
C SER A 224 -25.56 -2.42 18.78
N THR A 225 -24.90 -3.36 19.47
CA THR A 225 -24.90 -3.44 20.94
C THR A 225 -24.25 -2.22 21.58
N VAL A 226 -23.09 -1.76 21.08
CA VAL A 226 -22.42 -0.55 21.58
C VAL A 226 -23.26 0.68 21.36
N LEU A 227 -23.83 0.86 20.16
CA LEU A 227 -24.67 2.02 19.86
C LEU A 227 -25.96 2.04 20.69
N ALA A 228 -26.57 0.87 20.92
CA ALA A 228 -27.75 0.76 21.78
C ALA A 228 -27.42 1.11 23.23
N ALA A 229 -26.30 0.61 23.76
CA ALA A 229 -25.86 0.90 25.12
C ALA A 229 -25.53 2.39 25.32
N ALA A 230 -24.86 3.01 24.34
CA ALA A 230 -24.56 4.44 24.35
C ALA A 230 -25.84 5.31 24.37
N ARG A 231 -26.86 4.91 23.61
CA ARG A 231 -28.14 5.63 23.51
C ARG A 231 -29.11 5.36 24.66
N ALA A 232 -28.82 4.38 25.52
CA ALA A 232 -29.67 4.06 26.67
C ALA A 232 -29.67 5.16 27.76
N GLY A 233 -28.81 6.19 27.66
CA GLY A 233 -28.78 7.34 28.58
C GLY A 233 -28.15 7.06 29.95
N VAL A 234 -27.59 5.85 30.13
CA VAL A 234 -26.79 5.48 31.32
C VAL A 234 -25.38 6.09 31.22
N TRP A 235 -24.86 6.15 29.98
CA TRP A 235 -23.69 6.90 29.50
C TRP A 235 -23.57 8.33 30.06
N ARG A 236 -22.62 8.65 30.95
CA ARG A 236 -22.23 10.05 31.23
C ARG A 236 -20.92 10.40 30.55
N CYS A 237 -20.74 11.69 30.32
CA CYS A 237 -19.53 12.26 29.73
C CYS A 237 -19.25 13.65 30.28
N ASN A 238 -17.99 14.04 30.21
CA ASN A 238 -17.52 15.39 30.48
C ASN A 238 -17.45 16.15 29.14
N PRO A 239 -18.34 17.13 28.89
CA PRO A 239 -18.30 17.92 27.66
C PRO A 239 -17.04 18.80 27.61
N ALA A 240 -16.63 19.18 26.41
CA ALA A 240 -15.62 20.20 26.24
C ALA A 240 -16.11 21.52 26.84
N LYS A 241 -15.17 22.33 27.33
CA LYS A 241 -15.46 23.65 27.87
C LYS A 241 -15.00 24.71 26.89
N ARG A 242 -15.83 25.72 26.64
CA ARG A 242 -15.46 26.84 25.78
C ARG A 242 -14.26 27.59 26.40
N PRO A 243 -13.21 27.90 25.63
CA PRO A 243 -12.00 28.52 26.19
C PRO A 243 -12.23 29.88 26.86
N SER A 244 -13.25 30.64 26.43
CA SER A 244 -13.48 32.01 26.89
C SER A 244 -14.13 32.11 28.27
N ASP A 245 -15.05 31.21 28.59
CA ASP A 245 -15.89 31.29 29.79
C ASP A 245 -15.97 29.97 30.58
N HIS A 246 -15.23 28.95 30.14
CA HIS A 246 -15.24 27.59 30.68
C HIS A 246 -16.62 26.92 30.77
N GLN A 247 -17.63 27.43 30.07
CA GLN A 247 -18.94 26.79 30.04
C GLN A 247 -18.89 25.48 29.23
N PRO A 248 -19.59 24.43 29.68
CA PRO A 248 -19.70 23.20 28.91
C PRO A 248 -20.44 23.48 27.60
N ILE A 249 -19.93 22.92 26.50
CA ILE A 249 -20.54 23.01 25.17
C ILE A 249 -20.76 21.60 24.63
N ASP A 250 -21.77 21.45 23.78
CA ASP A 250 -21.96 20.22 23.03
C ASP A 250 -20.70 19.90 22.24
N SER A 251 -20.11 18.75 22.51
CA SER A 251 -18.85 18.37 21.87
C SER A 251 -18.76 16.87 21.64
N TRP A 252 -18.09 16.49 20.58
CA TRP A 252 -17.82 15.09 20.28
C TRP A 252 -16.63 14.58 21.07
N GLY A 253 -16.75 13.32 21.48
CA GLY A 253 -15.74 12.52 22.14
C GLY A 253 -15.68 11.16 21.50
N PHE A 254 -14.70 10.37 21.93
CA PHE A 254 -14.43 9.06 21.37
C PHE A 254 -14.15 8.05 22.46
N HIS A 255 -14.60 6.82 22.24
CA HIS A 255 -14.38 5.72 23.15
C HIS A 255 -14.36 4.40 22.40
N ARG A 256 -13.86 3.35 23.06
CA ARG A 256 -13.84 2.00 22.51
C ARG A 256 -14.28 1.00 23.55
N LEU A 257 -15.10 0.04 23.14
CA LEU A 257 -15.48 -1.08 23.99
C LEU A 257 -14.85 -2.36 23.46
N VAL A 258 -14.28 -3.14 24.37
CA VAL A 258 -13.63 -4.41 24.05
C VAL A 258 -14.59 -5.54 24.38
N PHE A 259 -14.93 -6.34 23.39
CA PHE A 259 -15.66 -7.60 23.55
C PHE A 259 -14.66 -8.73 23.47
N ALA A 260 -14.30 -9.29 24.63
CA ALA A 260 -13.63 -10.58 24.66
C ALA A 260 -14.62 -11.64 24.16
N ALA A 261 -14.12 -12.62 23.39
CA ALA A 261 -14.89 -13.82 23.11
C ALA A 261 -15.34 -14.38 24.47
N PRO A 262 -16.64 -14.60 24.71
CA PRO A 262 -17.10 -15.17 25.96
C PRO A 262 -16.37 -16.49 26.09
N ALA A 263 -15.55 -16.60 27.15
CA ALA A 263 -14.93 -17.87 27.48
C ALA A 263 -16.07 -18.86 27.51
N ALA A 264 -16.06 -19.81 26.56
CA ALA A 264 -17.09 -20.83 26.49
C ALA A 264 -17.20 -21.35 27.92
N SER A 265 -18.33 -21.08 28.57
CA SER A 265 -18.58 -21.48 29.95
C SER A 265 -18.88 -22.98 29.92
N GLY A 266 -17.93 -23.74 29.38
CA GLY A 266 -17.73 -25.12 29.74
C GLY A 266 -17.18 -25.14 31.16
N PRO A 267 -17.54 -26.15 31.96
CA PRO A 267 -16.90 -26.38 33.25
C PRO A 267 -15.38 -26.26 33.11
N SER A 268 -14.77 -25.51 34.03
CA SER A 268 -13.32 -25.43 34.16
C SER A 268 -12.78 -26.81 34.52
N TYR A 269 -12.59 -27.66 33.51
CA TYR A 269 -11.88 -28.92 33.67
C TYR A 269 -10.40 -28.55 33.78
N GLY A 270 -9.83 -28.74 34.97
CA GLY A 270 -8.40 -28.87 35.11
C GLY A 270 -7.97 -30.11 34.34
N PHE A 271 -7.60 -29.95 33.07
CA PHE A 271 -7.14 -31.05 32.25
C PHE A 271 -5.73 -31.45 32.71
N LYS A 272 -5.65 -32.48 33.54
CA LYS A 272 -4.48 -33.36 33.49
C LYS A 272 -4.49 -33.98 32.09
N ALA A 273 -3.38 -33.88 31.37
CA ALA A 273 -3.18 -34.55 30.09
C ALA A 273 -3.30 -36.07 30.32
N GLU A 274 -4.51 -36.59 30.15
CA GLU A 274 -4.77 -38.01 29.99
C GLU A 274 -4.37 -38.35 28.55
N THR A 275 -3.75 -39.52 28.34
CA THR A 275 -3.10 -39.96 27.10
C THR A 275 -4.01 -40.04 25.86
N ASP A 276 -5.29 -39.69 26.00
CA ASP A 276 -6.36 -39.75 24.99
C ASP A 276 -6.77 -38.38 24.42
N GLY A 277 -5.90 -37.36 24.54
CA GLY A 277 -6.13 -36.02 23.98
C GLY A 277 -6.24 -36.00 22.45
N ALA A 278 -6.88 -34.96 21.91
CA ALA A 278 -6.94 -34.77 20.46
C ALA A 278 -5.53 -34.56 19.90
N GLN A 279 -5.21 -35.27 18.82
CA GLN A 279 -3.94 -35.12 18.13
C GLN A 279 -4.12 -34.28 16.87
N LEU A 280 -3.17 -33.40 16.60
CA LEU A 280 -3.10 -32.70 15.33
C LEU A 280 -2.73 -33.68 14.21
N ASP A 281 -3.38 -33.54 13.06
CA ASP A 281 -2.95 -34.23 11.85
C ASP A 281 -1.72 -33.49 11.31
N HIS A 282 -0.54 -34.06 11.59
CA HIS A 282 0.76 -33.52 11.19
C HIS A 282 0.92 -33.37 9.68
N THR A 283 0.12 -34.06 8.85
CA THR A 283 0.15 -33.89 7.39
C THR A 283 -0.51 -32.58 6.94
N THR A 284 -1.38 -32.01 7.79
CA THR A 284 -2.11 -30.77 7.53
C THR A 284 -1.57 -29.58 8.32
N LEU A 285 -0.67 -29.83 9.26
CA LEU A 285 -0.10 -28.82 10.13
C LEU A 285 0.92 -27.97 9.37
N ALA A 286 0.59 -26.72 9.11
CA ALA A 286 1.56 -25.74 8.65
C ALA A 286 2.60 -25.49 9.76
N HIS A 287 3.87 -25.39 9.39
CA HIS A 287 4.89 -24.89 10.31
C HIS A 287 4.54 -23.44 10.68
N ALA A 288 4.70 -23.10 11.96
CA ALA A 288 4.62 -21.70 12.36
C ALA A 288 5.78 -20.94 11.74
N ASP A 289 5.46 -19.94 10.91
CA ASP A 289 6.47 -19.15 10.24
C ASP A 289 7.28 -18.37 11.28
N TYR A 290 8.58 -18.65 11.33
CA TYR A 290 9.50 -17.85 12.11
C TYR A 290 9.75 -16.54 11.36
N THR A 291 9.02 -15.49 11.74
CA THR A 291 9.08 -14.21 11.04
C THR A 291 10.50 -13.64 11.00
N VAL A 292 10.84 -12.98 9.89
CA VAL A 292 12.16 -12.36 9.69
C VAL A 292 12.47 -11.34 10.79
N ASP A 293 11.46 -10.60 11.27
CA ASP A 293 11.64 -9.62 12.34
C ASP A 293 11.91 -10.28 13.69
N ALA A 294 11.24 -11.40 14.02
CA ALA A 294 11.53 -12.15 15.22
C ALA A 294 12.93 -12.77 15.17
N ALA A 295 13.33 -13.32 14.01
CA ALA A 295 14.68 -13.85 13.81
C ALA A 295 15.76 -12.75 13.93
N ARG A 296 15.52 -11.57 13.33
CA ARG A 296 16.43 -10.41 13.41
C ARG A 296 16.53 -9.86 14.83
N ALA A 297 15.44 -9.88 15.58
CA ALA A 297 15.39 -9.49 16.97
C ALA A 297 15.96 -10.56 17.92
N GLY A 298 16.37 -11.72 17.40
CA GLY A 298 16.92 -12.81 18.21
C GLY A 298 15.91 -13.44 19.16
N GLU A 299 14.62 -13.39 18.82
CA GLU A 299 13.54 -13.88 19.68
C GLU A 299 13.41 -15.39 19.56
N GLU A 300 13.70 -16.12 20.62
CA GLU A 300 13.47 -17.57 20.72
C GLU A 300 12.42 -17.84 21.79
N GLY A 301 11.71 -18.95 21.67
CA GLY A 301 10.75 -19.30 22.71
C GLY A 301 9.86 -20.47 22.36
N ARG A 302 9.08 -20.86 23.35
CA ARG A 302 8.12 -21.96 23.26
C ARG A 302 6.71 -21.43 23.46
N VAL A 303 5.83 -21.71 22.51
CA VAL A 303 4.40 -21.41 22.63
C VAL A 303 3.65 -22.73 22.80
N VAL A 304 2.79 -22.82 23.82
CA VAL A 304 1.84 -23.93 23.98
C VAL A 304 0.43 -23.37 23.80
N ILE A 305 -0.31 -23.96 22.87
CA ILE A 305 -1.66 -23.57 22.51
C ILE A 305 -2.59 -24.75 22.80
N ASP A 306 -3.51 -24.54 23.72
CA ASP A 306 -4.63 -25.44 23.95
C ASP A 306 -5.70 -25.17 22.89
N PHE A 307 -6.36 -26.21 22.41
CA PHE A 307 -7.44 -26.13 21.43
C PHE A 307 -8.50 -27.21 21.68
N LEU A 308 -9.70 -27.00 21.15
CA LEU A 308 -10.73 -28.03 21.06
C LEU A 308 -10.77 -28.61 19.64
N CYS A 309 -10.69 -29.93 19.55
CA CYS A 309 -10.93 -30.65 18.31
C CYS A 309 -12.41 -31.01 18.19
N GLY A 310 -13.11 -30.38 17.27
CA GLY A 310 -14.50 -30.69 16.95
C GLY A 310 -14.66 -32.10 16.38
N VAL A 311 -15.87 -32.66 16.46
CA VAL A 311 -16.19 -34.00 15.90
C VAL A 311 -15.98 -34.10 14.39
N ASN A 312 -15.91 -32.97 13.69
CA ASN A 312 -15.61 -32.85 12.27
C ASN A 312 -14.09 -32.71 11.97
N GLY A 313 -13.23 -32.85 12.98
CA GLY A 313 -11.79 -32.71 12.86
C GLY A 313 -11.31 -31.27 12.63
N ARG A 314 -12.15 -30.26 12.89
CA ARG A 314 -11.74 -28.85 12.88
C ARG A 314 -11.33 -28.40 14.27
N LEU A 315 -10.34 -27.52 14.32
CA LEU A 315 -9.90 -26.87 15.54
C LEU A 315 -10.80 -25.67 15.88
N GLY A 316 -11.01 -25.43 17.18
CA GLY A 316 -11.68 -24.27 17.74
C GLY A 316 -11.14 -23.95 19.14
N ASP A 317 -11.64 -22.87 19.76
CA ASP A 317 -11.35 -22.47 21.14
C ASP A 317 -9.85 -22.49 21.50
N PHE A 318 -9.07 -21.73 20.73
CA PHE A 318 -7.63 -21.59 20.93
C PHE A 318 -7.33 -20.75 22.17
N LYS A 319 -6.46 -21.26 23.04
CA LYS A 319 -5.94 -20.52 24.20
C LYS A 319 -4.45 -20.74 24.31
N ILE A 320 -3.68 -19.67 24.40
CA ILE A 320 -2.25 -19.78 24.73
C ILE A 320 -2.16 -20.15 26.22
N SER A 321 -1.76 -21.38 26.51
CA SER A 321 -1.52 -21.85 27.88
C SER A 321 -0.10 -21.55 28.34
N HIS A 322 0.84 -21.41 27.40
CA HIS A 322 2.19 -20.97 27.66
C HIS A 322 2.66 -20.02 26.56
N SER A 323 2.90 -18.75 26.90
CA SER A 323 3.47 -17.76 25.99
C SER A 323 4.98 -17.98 25.85
N SER A 324 5.52 -17.65 24.69
CA SER A 324 6.97 -17.58 24.45
C SER A 324 7.65 -16.41 25.16
N GLY A 325 6.88 -15.42 25.65
CA GLY A 325 7.39 -14.12 26.09
C GLY A 325 7.49 -13.10 24.96
N HIS A 326 7.25 -13.49 23.70
CA HIS A 326 7.32 -12.62 22.53
C HIS A 326 6.00 -12.64 21.76
N LEU A 327 5.31 -11.48 21.68
CA LEU A 327 4.00 -11.35 21.04
C LEU A 327 3.99 -11.84 19.58
N ARG A 328 5.09 -11.63 18.85
CA ARG A 328 5.24 -12.05 17.45
C ARG A 328 5.24 -13.57 17.29
N LEU A 329 5.96 -14.28 18.15
CA LEU A 329 6.04 -15.74 18.13
C LEU A 329 4.70 -16.37 18.53
N ASP A 330 4.04 -15.79 19.55
CA ASP A 330 2.70 -16.20 19.99
C ASP A 330 1.66 -16.03 18.87
N ALA A 331 1.70 -14.89 18.16
CA ALA A 331 0.82 -14.62 17.04
C ALA A 331 1.09 -15.56 15.85
N ALA A 332 2.37 -15.83 15.53
CA ALA A 332 2.75 -16.76 14.45
C ALA A 332 2.28 -18.20 14.75
N ALA A 333 2.44 -18.66 15.98
CA ALA A 333 1.97 -19.97 16.41
C ALA A 333 0.43 -20.10 16.32
N LEU A 334 -0.31 -19.06 16.75
CA LEU A 334 -1.77 -19.02 16.61
C LEU A 334 -2.21 -18.99 15.14
N ALA A 335 -1.52 -18.22 14.29
CA ALA A 335 -1.84 -18.11 12.88
C ALA A 335 -1.71 -19.46 12.16
N ALA A 336 -0.65 -20.22 12.46
CA ALA A 336 -0.43 -21.55 11.91
C ALA A 336 -1.59 -22.51 12.22
N LEU A 337 -2.07 -22.54 13.47
CA LEU A 337 -3.19 -23.39 13.89
C LEU A 337 -4.56 -22.92 13.39
N ARG A 338 -4.72 -21.63 13.12
CA ARG A 338 -5.96 -21.05 12.57
C ARG A 338 -6.12 -21.27 11.07
N SER A 339 -5.10 -21.80 10.39
CA SER A 339 -5.21 -22.10 8.96
C SER A 339 -6.36 -23.08 8.69
N PRO A 340 -7.24 -22.79 7.71
CA PRO A 340 -8.39 -23.64 7.40
C PRO A 340 -7.99 -25.02 6.82
N GLN A 341 -6.71 -25.25 6.59
CA GLN A 341 -6.17 -26.53 6.14
C GLN A 341 -5.86 -27.46 7.31
N VAL A 342 -5.56 -26.93 8.51
CA VAL A 342 -5.19 -27.75 9.67
C VAL A 342 -6.38 -28.58 10.15
N ARG A 343 -6.12 -29.86 10.41
CA ARG A 343 -7.07 -30.82 10.94
C ARG A 343 -6.54 -31.42 12.22
N CYS A 344 -7.47 -31.93 13.03
CA CYS A 344 -7.19 -32.72 14.20
C CYS A 344 -7.97 -34.02 14.14
N VAL A 345 -7.44 -35.06 14.79
CA VAL A 345 -8.11 -36.34 14.99
C VAL A 345 -8.86 -36.25 16.32
N PRO A 346 -10.20 -36.18 16.29
CA PRO A 346 -10.98 -36.12 17.51
C PRO A 346 -10.88 -37.46 18.25
N GLY A 347 -10.78 -37.38 19.59
CA GLY A 347 -10.76 -38.57 20.43
C GLY A 347 -12.07 -39.36 20.35
N THR A 348 -11.99 -40.67 20.51
CA THR A 348 -13.17 -41.55 20.64
C THR A 348 -13.42 -41.87 22.12
N SER A 349 -14.69 -41.93 22.51
CA SER A 349 -15.06 -42.35 23.86
C SER A 349 -14.79 -43.85 24.02
N ALA A 350 -13.92 -44.22 24.97
CA ALA A 350 -13.60 -45.64 25.24
C ALA A 350 -14.84 -46.49 25.57
N ALA A 351 -15.85 -45.89 26.22
CA ALA A 351 -17.08 -46.60 26.61
C ALA A 351 -18.07 -46.82 25.47
N THR A 352 -18.08 -45.96 24.44
CA THR A 352 -19.14 -45.95 23.42
C THR A 352 -18.63 -46.06 21.99
N GLY A 353 -17.32 -45.92 21.76
CA GLY A 353 -16.71 -45.83 20.44
C GLY A 353 -17.09 -44.57 19.65
N ARG A 354 -17.86 -43.64 20.23
CA ARG A 354 -18.32 -42.44 19.52
C ARG A 354 -17.26 -41.34 19.53
N ILE A 355 -17.15 -40.64 18.41
CA ILE A 355 -16.31 -39.43 18.28
C ILE A 355 -16.91 -38.32 19.17
N ARG A 356 -16.07 -37.65 19.95
CA ARG A 356 -16.46 -36.51 20.78
C ARG A 356 -15.55 -35.31 20.52
N VAL A 357 -15.99 -34.14 20.97
CA VAL A 357 -15.10 -32.98 21.06
C VAL A 357 -14.05 -33.31 22.11
N THR A 358 -12.78 -33.22 21.73
CA THR A 358 -11.67 -33.60 22.60
C THR A 358 -10.67 -32.45 22.67
N PRO A 359 -10.24 -32.03 23.88
CA PRO A 359 -9.18 -31.03 24.02
C PRO A 359 -7.85 -31.60 23.52
N GLY A 360 -7.05 -30.74 22.91
CA GLY A 360 -5.68 -31.02 22.50
C GLY A 360 -4.77 -29.86 22.88
N ALA A 361 -3.46 -30.12 22.85
CA ALA A 361 -2.45 -29.10 23.03
C ALA A 361 -1.40 -29.23 21.93
N HIS A 362 -0.95 -28.09 21.39
CA HIS A 362 0.12 -28.02 20.41
C HIS A 362 1.26 -27.15 20.94
N GLN A 363 2.48 -27.62 20.73
CA GLN A 363 3.69 -26.91 21.09
C GLN A 363 4.43 -26.47 19.82
N ALA A 364 4.61 -25.16 19.67
CA ALA A 364 5.50 -24.57 18.68
C ALA A 364 6.80 -24.16 19.37
N ILE A 365 7.94 -24.55 18.81
CA ILE A 365 9.27 -24.21 19.30
C ILE A 365 9.94 -23.34 18.25
N PHE A 366 10.31 -22.11 18.64
CA PHE A 366 11.08 -21.18 17.82
C PHE A 366 12.51 -21.16 18.36
N GLN A 367 13.45 -21.63 17.55
CA GLN A 367 14.88 -21.63 17.85
C GLN A 367 15.62 -21.05 16.65
N LEU A 368 16.55 -20.13 16.90
CA LEU A 368 17.49 -19.69 15.91
C LEU A 368 18.34 -20.90 15.56
N SER A 369 18.47 -21.19 14.27
CA SER A 369 19.42 -22.21 13.84
C SER A 369 20.80 -21.84 14.39
N PRO A 370 21.58 -22.77 14.96
CA PRO A 370 22.96 -22.50 15.36
C PRO A 370 23.83 -22.08 14.17
N ASP A 371 23.39 -22.40 12.95
CA ASP A 371 24.01 -22.02 11.68
C ASP A 371 23.35 -20.77 11.04
N ALA A 372 22.40 -20.12 11.72
CA ALA A 372 21.86 -18.85 11.24
C ALA A 372 23.00 -17.82 11.22
N PRO A 373 23.21 -17.09 10.11
CA PRO A 373 24.26 -16.09 10.05
C PRO A 373 24.04 -15.11 11.20
N ARG A 374 25.07 -14.98 12.06
CA ARG A 374 25.03 -14.00 13.14
C ARG A 374 24.78 -12.63 12.52
N PRO A 375 24.07 -11.71 13.19
CA PRO A 375 23.91 -10.35 12.73
C PRO A 375 25.30 -9.76 12.37
N GLY A 376 25.60 -9.66 11.07
CA GLY A 376 26.90 -9.18 10.57
C GLY A 376 27.65 -10.10 9.59
N GLU A 377 27.28 -11.37 9.41
CA GLU A 377 27.96 -12.26 8.45
C GLU A 377 27.14 -12.39 7.15
N ALA A 378 27.61 -11.75 6.07
CA ALA A 378 26.95 -11.77 4.78
C ALA A 378 27.13 -13.14 4.11
N PRO A 379 26.07 -13.83 3.66
CA PRO A 379 26.21 -15.05 2.87
C PRO A 379 26.96 -14.74 1.57
N VAL A 380 27.98 -15.53 1.26
CA VAL A 380 28.69 -15.46 -0.03
C VAL A 380 27.77 -16.04 -1.09
N LEU A 381 27.14 -15.17 -1.87
CA LEU A 381 26.36 -15.49 -3.07
C LEU A 381 27.20 -15.24 -4.33
N ASP A 382 27.15 -16.18 -5.28
CA ASP A 382 27.66 -16.00 -6.63
C ASP A 382 26.58 -15.26 -7.47
N ILE A 383 26.83 -13.99 -7.79
CA ILE A 383 25.85 -13.00 -8.30
C ILE A 383 25.74 -12.97 -9.84
N ARG A 384 26.35 -13.91 -10.57
CA ARG A 384 26.53 -13.75 -12.03
C ARG A 384 25.31 -14.02 -12.94
N SER A 385 24.10 -14.25 -12.44
CA SER A 385 22.98 -14.70 -13.30
C SER A 385 21.58 -14.18 -12.94
N LEU A 386 21.48 -12.95 -12.43
CA LEU A 386 20.24 -12.18 -12.45
C LEU A 386 20.08 -11.52 -13.83
N VAL A 387 19.34 -12.15 -14.76
CA VAL A 387 18.93 -11.48 -16.01
C VAL A 387 17.44 -11.68 -16.26
N THR A 388 16.70 -10.59 -16.20
CA THR A 388 15.82 -10.17 -17.30
C THR A 388 15.57 -8.66 -17.16
N ALA A 389 16.37 -7.90 -17.91
CA ALA A 389 16.35 -6.44 -18.12
C ALA A 389 16.13 -5.54 -16.86
N PRO A 390 17.15 -4.80 -16.38
CA PRO A 390 16.91 -3.77 -15.39
C PRO A 390 15.85 -2.79 -15.92
N PRO A 391 15.01 -2.19 -15.06
CA PRO A 391 14.01 -1.23 -15.49
C PRO A 391 14.69 -0.16 -16.35
N ALA A 392 14.16 0.05 -17.56
CA ALA A 392 14.65 1.09 -18.44
C ALA A 392 14.61 2.42 -17.68
N TYR A 393 15.67 3.22 -17.81
CA TYR A 393 15.77 4.53 -17.18
C TYR A 393 14.47 5.31 -17.42
N PRO A 394 13.72 5.69 -16.38
CA PRO A 394 12.45 6.37 -16.58
C PRO A 394 12.72 7.68 -17.33
N ARG A 395 12.00 7.92 -18.43
CA ARG A 395 12.16 9.16 -19.24
C ARG A 395 11.85 10.43 -18.44
N SER A 396 11.16 10.30 -17.32
CA SER A 396 10.84 11.37 -16.37
C SER A 396 11.95 11.65 -15.35
N ALA A 397 13.04 10.87 -15.32
CA ALA A 397 14.16 11.16 -14.45
C ALA A 397 14.76 12.53 -14.79
N PRO A 398 15.06 13.38 -13.79
CA PRO A 398 15.55 14.73 -14.01
C PRO A 398 16.87 14.69 -14.81
N SER A 399 17.04 15.63 -15.74
CA SER A 399 18.20 15.69 -16.63
C SER A 399 19.54 15.83 -15.90
N SER A 400 19.53 16.23 -14.61
CA SER A 400 20.72 16.21 -13.75
C SER A 400 21.33 14.81 -13.65
N THR A 401 20.51 13.76 -13.58
CA THR A 401 20.97 12.36 -13.54
C THR A 401 21.62 11.86 -14.84
N GLN A 402 21.71 12.70 -15.87
CA GLN A 402 22.40 12.40 -17.11
C GLN A 402 23.87 12.84 -17.10
N ASP A 403 24.31 13.61 -16.09
CA ASP A 403 25.74 13.86 -15.87
C ASP A 403 26.42 12.54 -15.47
N PRO A 404 27.48 12.09 -16.14
CA PRO A 404 28.27 10.93 -15.72
C PRO A 404 28.75 10.97 -14.26
N LYS A 405 28.77 12.16 -13.63
CA LYS A 405 29.09 12.35 -12.22
C LYS A 405 27.94 12.02 -11.26
N ASP A 406 26.70 11.98 -11.76
CA ASP A 406 25.49 11.71 -10.98
C ASP A 406 25.09 10.22 -11.10
N GLN A 407 26.08 9.32 -11.13
CA GLN A 407 25.81 7.89 -11.02
C GLN A 407 25.25 7.60 -9.64
N THR A 408 24.05 7.02 -9.63
CA THR A 408 23.41 6.63 -8.38
C THR A 408 23.29 5.13 -8.28
N THR A 409 23.36 4.65 -7.05
CA THR A 409 23.34 3.22 -6.74
C THR A 409 22.20 2.99 -5.76
N LEU A 410 21.33 2.04 -6.09
CA LEU A 410 20.34 1.54 -5.14
C LEU A 410 20.79 0.16 -4.65
N THR A 411 20.52 -0.15 -3.39
CA THR A 411 20.67 -1.50 -2.85
C THR A 411 19.31 -1.97 -2.33
N ALA A 412 18.89 -3.17 -2.72
CA ALA A 412 17.65 -3.79 -2.26
C ALA A 412 17.89 -5.22 -1.78
N ALA A 413 17.10 -5.66 -0.81
CA ALA A 413 16.96 -7.06 -0.43
C ALA A 413 15.89 -7.70 -1.30
N LEU A 414 16.17 -8.87 -1.87
CA LEU A 414 15.26 -9.66 -2.70
C LEU A 414 15.07 -11.03 -2.06
N LEU A 415 13.83 -11.43 -1.77
CA LEU A 415 13.53 -12.77 -1.25
C LEU A 415 13.26 -13.73 -2.41
N CYS A 416 14.22 -14.60 -2.66
CA CYS A 416 14.17 -15.56 -3.75
C CYS A 416 13.60 -16.87 -3.25
N GLY A 417 12.41 -17.24 -3.72
CA GLY A 417 11.79 -18.52 -3.40
C GLY A 417 12.50 -19.71 -4.04
N PRO A 418 12.26 -20.95 -3.56
CA PRO A 418 12.93 -22.16 -4.05
C PRO A 418 12.66 -22.45 -5.54
N GLY A 419 11.55 -21.94 -6.09
CA GLY A 419 11.23 -22.02 -7.52
C GLY A 419 11.88 -20.94 -8.40
N GLY A 420 12.76 -20.11 -7.84
CA GLY A 420 13.40 -18.99 -8.53
C GLY A 420 12.48 -17.81 -8.82
N THR A 421 11.32 -17.77 -8.18
CA THR A 421 10.39 -16.62 -8.18
C THR A 421 10.77 -15.65 -7.08
N LEU A 422 10.72 -14.35 -7.39
CA LEU A 422 10.82 -13.32 -6.36
C LEU A 422 9.53 -13.35 -5.52
N LEU A 423 9.67 -13.61 -4.22
CA LEU A 423 8.55 -13.68 -3.28
C LEU A 423 8.30 -12.33 -2.60
N ASP A 424 9.37 -11.57 -2.36
CA ASP A 424 9.32 -10.28 -1.67
C ASP A 424 10.53 -9.41 -2.06
N SER A 425 10.43 -8.10 -1.86
CA SER A 425 11.53 -7.16 -2.05
C SER A 425 11.45 -5.99 -1.07
N ALA A 426 12.61 -5.51 -0.62
CA ALA A 426 12.70 -4.35 0.27
C ALA A 426 13.87 -3.46 -0.11
N LEU A 427 13.64 -2.15 -0.18
CA LEU A 427 14.71 -1.17 -0.42
C LEU A 427 15.60 -1.07 0.84
N MET A 428 16.92 -1.28 0.67
CA MET A 428 17.90 -1.17 1.76
C MET A 428 18.62 0.19 1.74
N GLU A 429 19.07 0.62 0.56
CA GLU A 429 19.71 1.90 0.32
C GLU A 429 19.05 2.55 -0.90
N SER A 430 18.48 3.74 -0.68
CA SER A 430 17.91 4.57 -1.74
C SER A 430 19.01 5.03 -2.70
N SER A 431 18.67 5.15 -3.99
CA SER A 431 19.56 5.77 -4.97
C SER A 431 19.70 7.29 -4.79
N GLY A 432 18.98 7.90 -3.84
CA GLY A 432 18.83 9.36 -3.72
C GLY A 432 17.83 9.96 -4.71
N HIS A 433 17.21 9.12 -5.56
CA HIS A 433 16.18 9.50 -6.53
C HIS A 433 14.92 8.67 -6.30
N PRO A 434 13.90 9.22 -5.61
CA PRO A 434 12.67 8.50 -5.28
C PRO A 434 11.98 7.86 -6.48
N GLU A 435 12.07 8.47 -7.67
CA GLU A 435 11.54 7.95 -8.92
C GLU A 435 12.26 6.69 -9.42
N LEU A 436 13.57 6.58 -9.22
CA LEU A 436 14.35 5.38 -9.57
C LEU A 436 14.07 4.26 -8.57
N ASP A 437 13.99 4.60 -7.27
CA ASP A 437 13.63 3.66 -6.22
C ASP A 437 12.22 3.10 -6.44
N ALA A 438 11.24 3.96 -6.72
CA ALA A 438 9.86 3.54 -6.99
C ALA A 438 9.74 2.71 -8.27
N ALA A 439 10.45 3.08 -9.35
CA ALA A 439 10.48 2.31 -10.58
C ALA A 439 11.13 0.92 -10.38
N PHE A 440 12.16 0.85 -9.55
CA PHE A 440 12.77 -0.42 -9.16
C PHE A 440 11.80 -1.30 -8.37
N MET A 441 11.16 -0.76 -7.34
CA MET A 441 10.19 -1.53 -6.53
C MET A 441 8.97 -1.97 -7.34
N ALA A 442 8.45 -1.12 -8.22
CA ALA A 442 7.37 -1.49 -9.14
C ALA A 442 7.82 -2.60 -10.12
N ALA A 443 9.09 -2.61 -10.51
CA ALA A 443 9.63 -3.66 -11.35
C ALA A 443 9.74 -4.98 -10.58
N THR A 444 10.20 -4.98 -9.33
CA THR A 444 10.27 -6.21 -8.51
C THR A 444 8.87 -6.78 -8.21
N ASP A 445 7.89 -5.92 -7.96
CA ASP A 445 6.49 -6.32 -7.70
C ASP A 445 5.76 -6.85 -8.94
N SER A 446 6.30 -6.62 -10.15
CA SER A 446 5.65 -7.05 -11.39
C SER A 446 5.58 -8.58 -11.58
N GLY A 447 6.26 -9.36 -10.73
CA GLY A 447 6.37 -10.82 -10.85
C GLY A 447 7.21 -11.29 -12.04
N LEU A 448 7.82 -10.35 -12.79
CA LEU A 448 8.68 -10.64 -13.94
C LEU A 448 10.09 -11.05 -13.51
N TRP A 449 10.51 -10.71 -12.29
CA TRP A 449 11.82 -11.05 -11.78
C TRP A 449 11.93 -12.56 -11.54
N ARG A 450 13.07 -13.09 -11.95
CA ARG A 450 13.52 -14.43 -11.61
C ARG A 450 14.88 -14.29 -10.94
N CYS A 451 15.10 -15.10 -9.94
CA CYS A 451 16.38 -15.16 -9.27
C CYS A 451 16.78 -16.61 -9.01
N LEU A 452 18.07 -16.83 -8.78
CA LEU A 452 18.54 -18.15 -8.41
C LEU A 452 18.20 -18.40 -6.93
N PRO A 453 17.49 -19.49 -6.60
CA PRO A 453 17.29 -19.86 -5.21
C PRO A 453 18.62 -20.19 -4.56
N ALA A 454 18.77 -19.87 -3.28
CA ALA A 454 19.89 -20.37 -2.50
C ALA A 454 19.79 -21.90 -2.42
N GLN A 455 20.93 -22.58 -2.36
CA GLN A 455 20.96 -24.04 -2.21
C GLN A 455 21.55 -24.39 -0.85
N LEU A 456 20.92 -25.35 -0.16
CA LEU A 456 21.50 -25.93 1.05
C LEU A 456 22.82 -26.62 0.69
N ARG A 457 23.93 -26.27 1.36
CA ARG A 457 25.26 -26.84 1.07
C ARG A 457 25.29 -28.36 1.15
N THR A 458 24.51 -28.94 2.06
CA THR A 458 24.50 -30.38 2.35
C THR A 458 23.72 -31.19 1.32
N THR A 459 22.63 -30.64 0.78
CA THR A 459 21.68 -31.39 -0.07
C THR A 459 21.57 -30.85 -1.49
N GLY A 460 22.07 -29.64 -1.77
CA GLY A 460 21.86 -28.93 -3.03
C GLY A 460 20.41 -28.46 -3.25
N GLN A 461 19.51 -28.69 -2.28
CA GLN A 461 18.10 -28.37 -2.42
C GLN A 461 17.89 -26.84 -2.43
N PRO A 462 17.11 -26.30 -3.38
CA PRO A 462 16.80 -24.89 -3.40
C PRO A 462 15.92 -24.52 -2.20
N VAL A 463 16.25 -23.43 -1.53
CA VAL A 463 15.53 -22.87 -0.39
C VAL A 463 15.27 -21.39 -0.62
N ALA A 464 14.21 -20.89 0.03
CA ALA A 464 13.93 -19.46 0.02
C ALA A 464 15.06 -18.73 0.78
N ALA A 465 15.62 -17.69 0.17
CA ALA A 465 16.65 -16.89 0.83
C ALA A 465 16.64 -15.43 0.36
N TRP A 466 16.98 -14.54 1.28
CA TRP A 466 17.24 -13.14 0.96
C TRP A 466 18.61 -12.99 0.29
N THR A 467 18.66 -12.22 -0.79
CA THR A 467 19.89 -11.80 -1.46
C THR A 467 19.93 -10.30 -1.62
N ALA A 468 21.11 -9.70 -1.48
CA ALA A 468 21.30 -8.29 -1.75
C ALA A 468 21.50 -8.07 -3.25
N TYR A 469 20.71 -7.18 -3.84
CA TYR A 469 20.82 -6.73 -5.21
C TYR A 469 21.23 -5.27 -5.24
N ARG A 470 22.28 -4.96 -6.00
CA ARG A 470 22.76 -3.60 -6.19
C ARG A 470 22.59 -3.21 -7.65
N GLN A 471 21.80 -2.17 -7.91
CA GLN A 471 21.60 -1.63 -9.25
C GLN A 471 22.35 -0.32 -9.38
N TYR A 472 23.18 -0.24 -10.42
CA TYR A 472 23.82 1.00 -10.83
C TYR A 472 22.96 1.69 -11.89
N PHE A 473 22.63 2.95 -11.65
CA PHE A 473 22.00 3.84 -12.60
C PHE A 473 23.06 4.79 -13.13
N GLY A 474 23.62 4.45 -14.29
CA GLY A 474 24.64 5.25 -14.94
C GLY A 474 24.59 5.02 -16.44
N ARG A 475 24.82 6.10 -17.19
CA ARG A 475 25.02 6.00 -18.63
C ARG A 475 26.47 5.54 -18.87
N PRO A 476 26.71 4.43 -19.60
CA PRO A 476 28.08 4.03 -19.91
C PRO A 476 28.78 5.15 -20.67
N ALA A 477 30.02 5.47 -20.26
CA ALA A 477 30.81 6.52 -20.87
C ALA A 477 30.97 6.23 -22.37
N GLY A 478 30.40 7.09 -23.22
CA GLY A 478 30.42 6.95 -24.68
C GLY A 478 29.12 6.50 -25.36
N ALA A 479 28.01 6.31 -24.62
CA ALA A 479 26.73 5.99 -25.25
C ALA A 479 26.19 7.18 -26.09
N PRO A 480 25.83 7.00 -27.38
CA PRO A 480 25.31 8.07 -28.24
C PRO A 480 23.98 8.67 -27.71
N PRO A 481 23.62 9.92 -28.08
CA PRO A 481 22.36 10.57 -27.70
C PRO A 481 21.14 9.67 -27.98
N PRO A 482 20.08 9.78 -27.16
CA PRO A 482 18.92 8.89 -27.23
C PRO A 482 18.00 9.30 -28.38
N ASP A 483 18.45 9.12 -29.63
CA ASP A 483 17.58 9.22 -30.80
C ASP A 483 17.54 7.92 -31.63
N ASP A 484 18.33 6.89 -31.32
CA ASP A 484 18.19 5.58 -31.96
C ASP A 484 18.36 4.40 -30.97
N GLU A 485 17.37 3.49 -31.04
CA GLU A 485 17.21 2.16 -30.43
C GLU A 485 16.68 1.93 -28.99
N PRO A 486 15.68 1.03 -28.84
CA PRO A 486 15.42 0.27 -27.62
C PRO A 486 16.11 -1.10 -27.62
N VAL A 487 16.66 -1.51 -26.48
CA VAL A 487 17.15 -2.88 -26.24
C VAL A 487 15.95 -3.81 -25.97
N GLY A 488 15.54 -4.54 -27.01
CA GLY A 488 14.46 -5.54 -27.01
C GLY A 488 14.11 -5.95 -28.44
N ALA A 489 13.43 -7.09 -28.65
CA ALA A 489 13.00 -7.47 -29.99
C ALA A 489 11.97 -6.46 -30.53
N ALA A 490 12.28 -5.78 -31.63
CA ALA A 490 11.35 -4.85 -32.28
C ALA A 490 10.46 -5.59 -33.30
N VAL A 491 9.27 -5.07 -33.61
CA VAL A 491 8.52 -5.56 -34.77
C VAL A 491 9.21 -5.06 -36.03
N ASP A 492 9.46 -5.94 -37.00
CA ASP A 492 10.04 -5.58 -38.29
C ASP A 492 9.06 -4.63 -39.01
N PRO A 493 9.44 -3.36 -39.24
CA PRO A 493 8.57 -2.38 -39.88
C PRO A 493 8.12 -2.82 -41.28
N ALA A 494 8.92 -3.64 -41.99
CA ALA A 494 8.55 -4.16 -43.30
C ALA A 494 7.39 -5.17 -43.22
N SER A 495 7.21 -5.83 -42.08
CA SER A 495 6.10 -6.77 -41.85
C SER A 495 4.76 -6.10 -41.49
N LEU A 496 4.77 -4.77 -41.27
CA LEU A 496 3.58 -3.98 -40.91
C LEU A 496 2.78 -3.49 -42.13
N VAL A 497 3.25 -3.77 -43.34
CA VAL A 497 2.65 -3.26 -44.58
C VAL A 497 1.79 -4.36 -45.21
N ALA A 498 0.49 -4.10 -45.38
CA ALA A 498 -0.38 -4.99 -46.16
C ALA A 498 0.07 -5.02 -47.64
N PRO A 499 -0.06 -6.15 -48.36
CA PRO A 499 0.28 -6.21 -49.78
C PRO A 499 -0.47 -5.11 -50.56
N GLY A 500 0.26 -4.12 -51.08
CA GLY A 500 -0.31 -3.02 -51.88
C GLY A 500 -0.37 -1.63 -51.22
N GLN A 501 0.12 -1.44 -49.99
CA GLN A 501 0.26 -0.10 -49.38
C GLN A 501 1.73 0.35 -49.31
N ALA A 502 2.00 1.64 -49.50
CA ALA A 502 3.33 2.20 -49.28
C ALA A 502 3.61 2.37 -47.78
N PRO A 503 4.84 2.13 -47.29
CA PRO A 503 5.17 2.33 -45.88
C PRO A 503 4.99 3.81 -45.51
N ALA A 504 4.19 4.08 -44.49
CA ALA A 504 4.03 5.42 -43.93
C ALA A 504 5.27 5.78 -43.10
N THR A 505 6.32 6.29 -43.75
CA THR A 505 7.55 6.80 -43.09
C THR A 505 7.42 8.27 -42.65
N GLY A 506 6.19 8.74 -42.37
CA GLY A 506 5.96 10.06 -41.82
C GLY A 506 6.19 10.08 -40.32
N ALA A 507 7.24 10.80 -39.87
CA ALA A 507 7.54 11.07 -38.46
C ALA A 507 6.39 11.83 -37.78
N HIS A 508 5.38 11.11 -37.29
CA HIS A 508 4.29 11.69 -36.51
C HIS A 508 4.69 11.81 -35.03
N ARG A 509 4.91 13.05 -34.58
CA ARG A 509 5.15 13.48 -33.18
C ARG A 509 4.03 13.16 -32.17
N LYS A 510 3.03 12.32 -32.49
CA LYS A 510 1.91 12.02 -31.58
C LYS A 510 2.22 10.80 -30.73
N GLN A 511 1.93 10.89 -29.43
CA GLN A 511 2.13 9.78 -28.49
C GLN A 511 1.38 8.53 -28.98
N PRO A 512 2.00 7.33 -28.86
CA PRO A 512 1.37 6.09 -29.24
C PRO A 512 0.13 5.84 -28.40
N LYS A 513 -0.95 5.38 -29.05
CA LYS A 513 -2.24 5.16 -28.40
C LYS A 513 -2.24 3.83 -27.65
N ALA A 514 -1.69 2.76 -28.22
CA ALA A 514 -1.57 1.44 -27.57
C ALA A 514 -0.12 0.95 -27.53
N TRP A 515 0.17 0.06 -26.58
CA TRP A 515 1.43 -0.68 -26.50
C TRP A 515 1.17 -2.18 -26.48
N LEU A 516 1.74 -2.89 -27.45
CA LEU A 516 1.71 -4.34 -27.52
C LEU A 516 2.98 -4.92 -26.89
N ARG A 517 2.85 -5.91 -26.01
CA ARG A 517 3.93 -6.74 -25.48
C ARG A 517 3.82 -8.15 -26.06
N PHE A 518 4.94 -8.71 -26.51
CA PHE A 518 4.97 -10.03 -27.11
C PHE A 518 6.31 -10.74 -26.89
N TRP A 519 6.32 -12.07 -27.01
CA TRP A 519 7.53 -12.88 -27.00
C TRP A 519 7.96 -13.18 -28.44
N CYS A 520 9.12 -12.70 -28.84
CA CYS A 520 9.69 -12.99 -30.15
C CYS A 520 10.37 -14.36 -30.13
N GLY A 521 9.87 -15.31 -30.92
CA GLY A 521 10.52 -16.61 -31.11
C GLY A 521 11.81 -16.48 -31.92
N ALA A 522 12.71 -17.46 -31.82
CA ALA A 522 13.99 -17.48 -32.56
C ALA A 522 13.83 -17.47 -34.10
N ASN A 523 12.62 -17.77 -34.61
CA ASN A 523 12.26 -17.72 -36.03
C ASN A 523 11.61 -16.38 -36.46
N GLY A 524 11.57 -15.38 -35.56
CA GLY A 524 10.94 -14.08 -35.79
C GLY A 524 9.42 -14.09 -35.68
N GLN A 525 8.80 -15.16 -35.16
CA GLN A 525 7.36 -15.18 -34.89
C GLN A 525 7.01 -14.47 -33.59
N ILE A 526 5.92 -13.71 -33.62
CA ILE A 526 5.32 -13.09 -32.44
C ILE A 526 4.48 -14.15 -31.71
N LEU A 527 4.90 -14.47 -30.49
CA LEU A 527 4.22 -15.39 -29.57
C LEU A 527 3.57 -14.59 -28.43
N THR A 528 2.45 -15.11 -27.92
CA THR A 528 1.73 -14.57 -26.75
C THR A 528 1.50 -13.04 -26.75
N PRO A 529 1.03 -12.42 -27.85
CA PRO A 529 0.78 -10.99 -27.86
C PRO A 529 -0.30 -10.59 -26.84
N SER A 530 0.00 -9.55 -26.07
CA SER A 530 -0.85 -8.99 -25.02
C SER A 530 -0.72 -7.47 -25.00
N LEU A 531 -1.78 -6.76 -24.58
CA LEU A 531 -1.72 -5.32 -24.40
C LEU A 531 -0.99 -5.00 -23.09
N PHE A 532 0.07 -4.19 -23.21
CA PHE A 532 0.73 -3.59 -22.07
C PHE A 532 0.05 -2.28 -21.67
N ARG A 533 -0.42 -1.50 -22.66
CA ARG A 533 -1.22 -0.29 -22.46
C ARG A 533 -2.33 -0.24 -23.50
N SER A 534 -3.58 -0.16 -23.05
CA SER A 534 -4.77 -0.01 -23.89
C SER A 534 -4.80 1.36 -24.57
N SER A 535 -5.37 1.43 -25.78
CA SER A 535 -5.66 2.70 -26.46
C SER A 535 -6.87 3.45 -25.93
N GLY A 536 -7.64 2.83 -25.03
CA GLY A 536 -8.98 3.31 -24.66
C GLY A 536 -10.05 3.01 -25.72
N ASN A 537 -9.69 2.38 -26.85
CA ASN A 537 -10.63 1.88 -27.85
C ASN A 537 -10.54 0.34 -27.93
N PRO A 538 -11.55 -0.40 -27.43
CA PRO A 538 -11.50 -1.86 -27.37
C PRO A 538 -11.45 -2.53 -28.75
N HIS A 539 -11.96 -1.90 -29.81
CA HIS A 539 -11.90 -2.45 -31.17
C HIS A 539 -10.48 -2.37 -31.73
N LEU A 540 -9.80 -1.24 -31.55
CA LEU A 540 -8.41 -1.06 -32.00
C LEU A 540 -7.46 -1.99 -31.23
N ASP A 541 -7.70 -2.17 -29.94
CA ASP A 541 -6.98 -3.10 -29.07
C ASP A 541 -7.16 -4.56 -29.50
N ALA A 542 -8.38 -4.98 -29.83
CA ALA A 542 -8.68 -6.32 -30.32
C ALA A 542 -8.09 -6.59 -31.72
N ASP A 543 -8.16 -5.62 -32.62
CA ASP A 543 -7.55 -5.72 -33.96
C ASP A 543 -6.03 -5.83 -33.86
N LEU A 544 -5.41 -5.05 -32.97
CA LEU A 544 -3.97 -5.09 -32.74
C LEU A 544 -3.50 -6.48 -32.28
N ILE A 545 -4.19 -7.07 -31.31
CA ILE A 545 -3.90 -8.44 -30.85
C ILE A 545 -4.15 -9.45 -31.98
N THR A 546 -5.22 -9.29 -32.75
CA THR A 546 -5.57 -10.20 -33.86
C THR A 546 -4.51 -10.18 -34.96
N GLN A 547 -4.04 -8.99 -35.34
CA GLN A 547 -2.97 -8.84 -36.34
C GLN A 547 -1.66 -9.47 -35.85
N ALA A 548 -1.29 -9.24 -34.59
CA ALA A 548 -0.11 -9.86 -33.99
C ALA A 548 -0.20 -11.39 -33.94
N ARG A 549 -1.39 -11.96 -33.70
CA ARG A 549 -1.63 -13.42 -33.71
C ARG A 549 -1.72 -14.02 -35.11
N SER A 550 -2.00 -13.22 -36.14
CA SER A 550 -2.20 -13.72 -37.50
C SER A 550 -0.95 -14.29 -38.16
N GLY A 551 0.23 -14.13 -37.54
CA GLY A 551 1.51 -14.55 -38.10
C GLY A 551 2.03 -13.68 -39.24
N LYS A 552 1.27 -12.64 -39.63
CA LYS A 552 1.69 -11.65 -40.63
C LYS A 552 2.80 -10.74 -40.11
N TRP A 553 2.76 -10.41 -38.82
CA TRP A 553 3.79 -9.60 -38.18
C TRP A 553 4.98 -10.47 -37.81
N ARG A 554 6.18 -9.97 -38.11
CA ARG A 554 7.43 -10.58 -37.70
C ARG A 554 8.18 -9.65 -36.76
N CYS A 555 8.87 -10.24 -35.80
CA CYS A 555 9.78 -9.53 -34.93
C CYS A 555 11.22 -9.74 -35.37
N LEU A 556 12.03 -8.70 -35.19
CA LEU A 556 13.48 -8.76 -35.32
C LEU A 556 14.02 -9.53 -34.13
N THR A 557 14.59 -10.70 -34.40
CA THR A 557 15.15 -11.56 -33.37
C THR A 557 16.40 -10.93 -32.78
N TYR A 558 16.52 -10.95 -31.46
CA TYR A 558 17.76 -10.56 -30.80
C TYR A 558 18.85 -11.60 -31.14
N GLN A 559 19.96 -11.16 -31.72
CA GLN A 559 21.12 -12.02 -31.97
C GLN A 559 22.07 -11.93 -30.78
N ARG A 560 22.43 -13.09 -30.22
CA ARG A 560 23.45 -13.14 -29.16
C ARG A 560 24.79 -12.64 -29.73
N PRO A 561 25.42 -11.62 -29.12
CA PRO A 561 26.68 -11.05 -29.61
C PRO A 561 27.73 -12.12 -29.87
N GLY A 562 28.36 -12.08 -31.05
CA GLY A 562 29.42 -13.00 -31.45
C GLY A 562 28.99 -14.39 -31.93
N THR A 563 27.70 -14.72 -31.91
CA THR A 563 27.24 -16.09 -32.31
C THR A 563 26.27 -16.12 -33.48
N HIS A 564 25.79 -14.95 -33.96
CA HIS A 564 24.71 -14.80 -34.96
C HIS A 564 23.46 -15.65 -34.70
N THR A 565 23.32 -16.20 -33.49
CA THR A 565 22.24 -17.10 -33.13
C THR A 565 21.11 -16.25 -32.60
N ALA A 566 19.96 -16.31 -33.29
CA ALA A 566 18.73 -15.71 -32.82
C ALA A 566 18.29 -16.38 -31.52
N VAL A 567 18.09 -15.59 -30.47
CA VAL A 567 17.53 -16.07 -29.20
C VAL A 567 16.14 -15.48 -28.99
N PRO A 568 15.20 -16.26 -28.43
CA PRO A 568 13.88 -15.73 -28.10
C PRO A 568 13.99 -14.63 -27.05
N ALA A 569 13.20 -13.57 -27.20
CA ALA A 569 13.24 -12.41 -26.31
C ALA A 569 11.90 -11.68 -26.24
N TRP A 570 11.65 -10.96 -25.14
CA TRP A 570 10.50 -10.06 -25.05
C TRP A 570 10.69 -8.84 -25.96
N GLY A 571 9.58 -8.39 -26.54
CA GLY A 571 9.50 -7.21 -27.39
C GLY A 571 8.31 -6.32 -27.04
N PHE A 572 8.43 -5.03 -27.34
CA PHE A 572 7.37 -4.05 -27.19
C PHE A 572 7.18 -3.29 -28.50
N PHE A 573 5.93 -3.05 -28.88
CA PHE A 573 5.59 -2.32 -30.08
C PHE A 573 4.58 -1.20 -29.78
N PRO A 574 4.98 0.07 -29.93
CA PRO A 574 4.04 1.19 -29.85
C PRO A 574 3.20 1.25 -31.12
N TYR A 575 1.87 1.30 -30.98
CA TYR A 575 0.95 1.42 -32.11
C TYR A 575 0.16 2.73 -32.05
N SER A 576 0.18 3.44 -33.17
CA SER A 576 -0.42 4.78 -33.31
C SER A 576 -1.48 4.83 -34.42
N GLY A 577 -2.12 3.69 -34.75
CA GLY A 577 -2.91 3.42 -35.96
C GLY A 577 -3.72 4.58 -36.56
N PRO A 578 -4.02 4.52 -37.87
CA PRO A 578 -4.75 5.58 -38.56
C PRO A 578 -6.06 5.88 -37.83
N ALA A 579 -6.38 7.17 -37.69
CA ALA A 579 -7.67 7.56 -37.13
C ALA A 579 -8.78 6.90 -37.97
N PRO A 580 -9.84 6.34 -37.33
CA PRO A 580 -10.97 5.83 -38.11
C PRO A 580 -11.45 6.96 -39.01
N GLU A 581 -11.41 6.77 -40.32
CA GLU A 581 -12.11 7.65 -41.24
C GLU A 581 -13.59 7.56 -40.85
N VAL A 582 -14.06 8.60 -40.17
CA VAL A 582 -15.49 8.80 -39.97
C VAL A 582 -16.04 9.00 -41.37
N GLY A 583 -16.60 7.92 -41.94
CA GLY A 583 -17.21 7.95 -43.25
C GLY A 583 -18.17 9.12 -43.32
N ALA A 584 -17.86 10.10 -44.16
CA ALA A 584 -18.79 11.13 -44.54
C ALA A 584 -20.00 10.41 -45.15
N ARG A 585 -21.11 10.37 -44.40
CA ARG A 585 -22.41 9.95 -44.92
C ARG A 585 -22.70 10.80 -46.16
N LYS A 586 -22.75 10.16 -47.33
CA LYS A 586 -23.50 10.66 -48.48
C LYS A 586 -24.93 10.16 -48.39
#